data_AF-A0A923E7K9-F1
#
_entry.id   AF-A0A923E7K9-F1
#
_cell.length_a   1.000
_cell.length_b   1.000
_cell.length_c   1.000
_cell.angle_alpha   90.00
_cell.angle_beta   90.00
_cell.angle_gamma   90.00
#
_symmetry.space_group_name_H-M   'P 1'
#
loop_
_entity.id
_entity.type
_entity.pdbx_description
1 polymer ?
#
loop_
_entity_poly.entity_id
_entity_poly.type
_entity_poly.pdbx_seq_one_letter_code
_entity_poly.pdbx_strand_id
1 'polypeptide(L)'
;MQDPFVELVNIMKEKGAAYNPPSIEIGKVISSNPLIVEVGNLQLTKNNFIVADYLVNEYKRKITIPRSRAEGTAGEHSISEVGIKDGEIIYKDGLKKDDKIAMLSTQDRQIYIILARVVTL
;
A
#
# COMPACT_ATOMS: atom_id res chain seq x y z
N MET A 1 27.90 34.01 -6.28
CA MET A 1 27.11 34.93 -5.45
C MET A 1 25.69 34.41 -5.52
N GLN A 2 25.17 33.82 -4.44
CA GLN A 2 23.82 33.24 -4.42
C GLN A 2 22.82 34.40 -4.33
N ASP A 3 21.79 34.37 -5.16
CA ASP A 3 20.82 35.46 -5.26
C ASP A 3 20.02 35.58 -3.93
N PRO A 4 20.08 36.73 -3.22
CA PRO A 4 19.40 36.91 -1.94
C PRO A 4 17.86 36.76 -2.04
N PHE A 5 17.28 36.95 -3.23
CA PHE A 5 15.86 36.69 -3.45
C PHE A 5 15.54 35.19 -3.44
N VAL A 6 16.45 34.34 -3.93
CA VAL A 6 16.30 32.88 -3.90
C VAL A 6 16.38 32.37 -2.46
N GLU A 7 17.25 32.94 -1.64
CA GLU A 7 17.38 32.59 -0.22
C GLU A 7 16.11 32.91 0.57
N LEU A 8 15.56 34.11 0.40
CA LEU A 8 14.30 34.51 1.04
C LEU A 8 13.13 33.59 0.64
N VAL A 9 13.02 33.24 -0.65
CA VAL A 9 11.98 32.33 -1.15
C VAL A 9 12.13 30.93 -0.55
N ASN A 10 13.36 30.43 -0.42
CA ASN A 10 13.60 29.11 0.19
C ASN A 10 13.21 29.08 1.67
N ILE A 11 13.57 30.12 2.43
CA ILE A 11 13.16 30.26 3.84
C ILE A 11 11.63 30.31 3.95
N MET A 12 10.94 31.07 3.09
CA MET A 12 9.48 31.12 3.07
C MET A 12 8.86 29.74 2.78
N LYS A 13 9.40 29.00 1.80
CA LYS A 13 8.93 27.65 1.47
C LYS A 13 9.15 26.68 2.63
N GLU A 14 10.31 26.71 3.25
CA GLU A 14 10.67 25.82 4.36
C GLU A 14 9.79 26.07 5.58
N LYS A 15 9.59 27.33 5.97
CA LYS A 15 8.70 27.70 7.08
C LYS A 15 7.23 27.41 6.79
N GLY A 16 6.79 27.57 5.54
CA GLY A 16 5.43 27.19 5.10
C GLY A 16 5.19 25.68 5.10
N ALA A 17 6.20 24.89 4.72
CA ALA A 17 6.11 23.44 4.72
C ALA A 17 6.19 22.83 6.14
N ALA A 18 6.91 23.47 7.07
CA ALA A 18 7.11 22.97 8.43
C ALA A 18 5.81 22.68 9.20
N TYR A 19 4.73 23.42 8.89
CA TYR A 19 3.41 23.24 9.51
C TYR A 19 2.35 22.67 8.54
N ASN A 20 2.77 22.16 7.38
CA ASN A 20 1.88 21.58 6.38
C ASN A 20 2.40 20.21 5.91
N PRO A 21 2.47 19.21 6.81
CA PRO A 21 2.87 17.87 6.41
C PRO A 21 1.89 17.33 5.37
N PRO A 22 2.36 16.51 4.41
CA PRO A 22 1.47 15.84 3.48
C PRO A 22 0.46 14.99 4.25
N SER A 23 -0.82 15.15 3.92
CA SER A 23 -1.91 14.39 4.53
C SER A 23 -2.18 13.10 3.75
N ILE A 24 -2.96 12.20 4.36
CA ILE A 24 -3.48 11.04 3.65
C ILE A 24 -4.53 11.51 2.64
N GLU A 25 -4.39 11.07 1.40
CA GLU A 25 -5.30 11.36 0.30
C GLU A 25 -5.99 10.06 -0.17
N ILE A 26 -7.23 10.19 -0.65
CA ILE A 26 -7.97 9.07 -1.23
C ILE A 26 -7.82 9.13 -2.75
N GLY A 27 -7.27 8.06 -3.31
CA GLY A 27 -7.16 7.83 -4.74
C GLY A 27 -8.14 6.80 -5.27
N LYS A 28 -8.29 6.78 -6.58
CA LYS A 28 -9.06 5.78 -7.32
C LYS A 28 -8.20 5.12 -8.39
N VAL A 29 -8.23 3.80 -8.48
CA VAL A 29 -7.52 3.06 -9.53
C VAL A 29 -8.32 3.13 -10.84
N ILE A 30 -7.74 3.73 -11.88
CA ILE A 30 -8.36 3.81 -13.22
C ILE A 30 -8.10 2.53 -14.01
N SER A 31 -6.87 2.01 -13.91
CA SER A 31 -6.39 0.84 -14.63
C SER A 31 -5.43 0.08 -13.73
N SER A 32 -5.53 -1.25 -13.71
CA SER A 32 -4.63 -2.12 -12.94
C SER A 32 -3.37 -2.53 -13.73
N ASN A 33 -3.43 -2.59 -15.06
CA ASN A 33 -2.29 -2.94 -15.91
C ASN A 33 -2.33 -2.19 -17.25
N PRO A 34 -1.51 -1.14 -17.44
CA PRO A 34 -0.59 -0.53 -16.47
C PRO A 34 -1.34 0.12 -15.31
N LEU A 35 -0.74 0.13 -14.11
CA LEU A 35 -1.34 0.72 -12.92
C LEU A 35 -1.37 2.25 -13.07
N ILE A 36 -2.58 2.80 -13.12
CA ILE A 36 -2.85 4.25 -13.20
C ILE A 36 -3.82 4.60 -12.08
N VAL A 37 -3.44 5.60 -11.28
CA VAL A 37 -4.21 6.06 -10.12
C VAL A 37 -4.58 7.52 -10.31
N GLU A 38 -5.84 7.85 -10.05
CA GLU A 38 -6.35 9.21 -9.98
C GLU A 38 -6.36 9.69 -8.53
N VAL A 39 -5.81 10.88 -8.29
CA VAL A 39 -5.81 11.54 -6.98
C VAL A 39 -6.32 12.96 -7.16
N GLY A 40 -7.53 13.23 -6.67
CA GLY A 40 -8.23 14.49 -7.01
C GLY A 40 -8.38 14.63 -8.53
N ASN A 41 -7.60 15.52 -9.14
CA ASN A 41 -7.57 15.76 -10.60
C ASN A 41 -6.25 15.36 -11.27
N LEU A 42 -5.34 14.70 -10.54
CA LEU A 42 -4.02 14.29 -11.04
C LEU A 42 -4.02 12.79 -11.34
N GLN A 43 -3.57 12.43 -12.55
CA GLN A 43 -3.33 11.03 -12.91
C GLN A 43 -1.86 10.68 -12.69
N LEU A 44 -1.61 9.75 -11.78
CA LEU A 44 -0.29 9.24 -11.44
C LEU A 44 -0.01 7.94 -12.20
N THR A 45 1.21 7.84 -12.72
CA THR A 45 1.70 6.66 -13.46
C THR A 45 2.68 5.87 -12.59
N LYS A 46 3.02 4.64 -12.97
CA LYS A 46 3.90 3.71 -12.23
C LYS A 46 5.19 4.32 -11.65
N ASN A 47 5.77 5.32 -12.31
CA ASN A 47 7.02 5.94 -11.86
C ASN A 47 6.84 6.92 -10.69
N ASN A 48 5.59 7.29 -10.38
CA ASN A 48 5.26 8.29 -9.37
C ASN A 48 4.79 7.69 -8.06
N PHE A 49 4.73 6.35 -7.93
CA PHE A 49 4.26 5.73 -6.70
C PHE A 49 5.02 4.49 -6.27
N ILE A 50 5.03 4.28 -4.96
CA ILE A 50 5.50 3.07 -4.28
C ILE A 50 4.27 2.40 -3.69
N VAL A 51 4.16 1.09 -3.83
CA VAL A 51 2.98 0.32 -3.40
C VAL A 51 3.35 -0.58 -2.24
N ALA A 52 2.48 -0.66 -1.23
CA ALA A 52 2.62 -1.65 -0.17
C ALA A 52 2.70 -3.07 -0.76
N ASP A 53 3.61 -3.87 -0.24
CA ASP A 53 3.98 -5.18 -0.75
C ASP A 53 2.79 -6.14 -0.92
N TYR A 54 1.90 -6.17 0.06
CA TYR A 54 0.70 -7.01 0.07
C TYR A 54 -0.39 -6.59 -0.93
N LEU A 55 -0.29 -5.42 -1.55
CA LEU A 55 -1.20 -4.97 -2.63
C LEU A 55 -0.69 -5.35 -4.02
N VAL A 56 0.53 -5.90 -4.11
CA VAL A 56 1.12 -6.39 -5.35
C VAL A 56 0.52 -7.75 -5.68
N ASN A 57 0.22 -7.96 -6.97
CA ASN A 57 -0.28 -9.24 -7.43
C ASN A 57 0.74 -10.37 -7.16
N GLU A 58 0.26 -11.53 -6.75
CA GLU A 58 1.06 -12.71 -6.39
C GLU A 58 2.02 -12.50 -5.22
N TYR A 59 1.74 -11.54 -4.33
CA TYR A 59 2.54 -11.38 -3.11
C TYR A 59 2.46 -12.61 -2.22
N LYS A 60 3.61 -13.05 -1.70
CA LYS A 60 3.77 -14.26 -0.90
C LYS A 60 4.20 -13.91 0.51
N ARG A 61 3.51 -14.48 1.50
CA ARG A 61 3.85 -14.31 2.91
C ARG A 61 3.96 -15.66 3.61
N LYS A 62 5.10 -15.89 4.26
CA LYS A 62 5.31 -17.07 5.10
C LYS A 62 4.51 -16.95 6.38
N ILE A 63 3.87 -18.05 6.79
CA ILE A 63 3.09 -18.15 8.02
C ILE A 63 3.44 -19.43 8.78
N THR A 64 3.30 -19.36 10.09
CA THR A 64 3.32 -20.52 10.99
C THR A 64 2.00 -20.53 11.73
N ILE A 65 1.20 -21.58 11.55
CA ILE A 65 -0.05 -21.77 12.30
C ILE A 65 0.26 -22.76 13.43
N PRO A 66 0.24 -22.30 14.70
CA PRO A 66 0.45 -23.19 15.84
C PRO A 66 -0.65 -24.26 15.88
N ARG A 67 -0.39 -25.34 16.64
CA ARG A 67 -1.34 -26.46 16.73
C ARG A 67 -2.74 -25.95 17.06
N SER A 68 -3.65 -26.16 16.13
CA SER A 68 -5.04 -25.75 16.22
C SER A 68 -5.90 -27.01 16.28
N ARG A 69 -6.97 -26.95 17.08
CA ARG A 69 -7.92 -28.05 17.18
C ARG A 69 -8.55 -28.27 15.81
N ALA A 70 -8.44 -29.49 15.29
CA ALA A 70 -8.93 -29.83 13.96
C ALA A 70 -9.82 -31.06 14.10
N GLU A 71 -10.88 -31.11 13.31
CA GLU A 71 -11.72 -32.30 13.17
C GLU A 71 -11.41 -32.92 11.81
N GLY A 72 -10.86 -34.13 11.82
CA GLY A 72 -10.54 -34.87 10.61
C GLY A 72 -10.39 -36.36 10.89
N THR A 73 -10.73 -37.19 9.91
CA THR A 73 -10.57 -38.65 9.97
C THR A 73 -9.47 -39.10 9.02
N ALA A 74 -8.50 -39.84 9.55
CA ALA A 74 -7.49 -40.56 8.76
C ALA A 74 -7.79 -42.06 8.86
N GLY A 75 -8.72 -42.55 8.03
CA GLY A 75 -9.25 -43.91 8.14
C GLY A 75 -10.08 -44.07 9.42
N GLU A 76 -9.79 -45.09 10.23
CA GLU A 76 -10.44 -45.35 11.53
C GLU A 76 -9.93 -44.44 12.67
N HIS A 77 -8.91 -43.61 12.44
CA HIS A 77 -8.31 -42.76 13.46
C HIS A 77 -8.79 -41.30 13.33
N SER A 78 -9.06 -40.66 14.46
CA SER A 78 -9.40 -39.23 14.52
C SER A 78 -8.15 -38.36 14.70
N ILE A 79 -8.06 -37.28 13.92
CA ILE A 79 -7.08 -36.21 14.09
C ILE A 79 -7.66 -35.21 15.10
N SER A 80 -6.92 -34.91 16.17
CA SER A 80 -7.33 -33.95 17.21
C SER A 80 -6.67 -32.57 17.08
N GLU A 81 -5.46 -32.51 16.50
CA GLU A 81 -4.69 -31.28 16.32
C GLU A 81 -3.96 -31.28 14.97
N VAL A 82 -3.97 -30.13 14.29
CA VAL A 82 -3.19 -29.89 13.07
C VAL A 82 -2.37 -28.61 13.27
N GLY A 83 -1.08 -28.67 12.92
CA GLY A 83 -0.19 -27.50 12.88
C GLY A 83 0.48 -27.39 11.52
N ILE A 84 0.65 -26.15 11.03
CA ILE A 84 1.32 -25.87 9.75
C ILE A 84 2.60 -25.10 10.08
N LYS A 85 3.74 -25.79 9.99
CA LYS A 85 5.05 -25.26 10.39
C LYS A 85 5.54 -24.14 9.45
N ASP A 86 5.41 -24.36 8.13
CA ASP A 86 5.93 -23.48 7.08
C ASP A 86 4.89 -23.34 5.94
N GLY A 87 3.78 -22.64 6.22
CA GLY A 87 2.77 -22.33 5.21
C GLY A 87 3.12 -21.09 4.40
N GLU A 88 2.65 -21.00 3.16
CA GLU A 88 2.74 -19.79 2.33
C GLU A 88 1.32 -19.30 2.01
N ILE A 89 1.01 -18.05 2.38
CA ILE A 89 -0.17 -17.35 1.88
C ILE A 89 0.24 -16.66 0.57
N ILE A 90 -0.49 -16.98 -0.50
CA ILE A 90 -0.33 -16.33 -1.81
C ILE A 90 -1.54 -15.43 -2.04
N TYR A 91 -1.31 -14.12 -2.08
CA TYR A 91 -2.32 -13.13 -2.42
C TYR A 91 -2.42 -13.04 -3.94
N LYS A 92 -3.49 -13.61 -4.51
CA LYS A 92 -3.70 -13.68 -5.97
C LYS A 92 -4.34 -12.43 -6.58
N ASP A 93 -4.75 -11.50 -5.72
CA ASP A 93 -5.41 -10.28 -6.12
C ASP A 93 -4.53 -9.09 -5.74
N GLY A 94 -4.21 -8.25 -6.72
CA GLY A 94 -3.66 -6.91 -6.49
C GLY A 94 -4.73 -5.83 -6.58
N LEU A 95 -4.30 -4.58 -6.75
CA LEU A 95 -5.19 -3.44 -7.03
C LEU A 95 -5.98 -3.65 -8.33
N LYS A 96 -7.29 -3.47 -8.26
CA LYS A 96 -8.23 -3.62 -9.38
C LYS A 96 -8.77 -2.26 -9.80
N LYS A 97 -9.28 -2.20 -11.03
CA LYS A 97 -10.01 -1.03 -11.51
C LYS A 97 -11.14 -0.66 -10.54
N ASP A 98 -11.31 0.64 -10.31
CA ASP A 98 -12.28 1.25 -9.41
C ASP A 98 -12.01 1.05 -7.90
N ASP A 99 -10.91 0.41 -7.49
CA ASP A 99 -10.51 0.34 -6.08
C ASP A 99 -10.23 1.75 -5.53
N LYS A 100 -10.71 2.02 -4.31
CA LYS A 100 -10.33 3.20 -3.53
C LYS A 100 -9.09 2.89 -2.70
N ILE A 101 -8.12 3.79 -2.71
CA ILE A 101 -6.84 3.59 -2.02
C ILE A 101 -6.47 4.79 -1.17
N ALA A 102 -5.86 4.52 -0.01
CA ALA A 102 -5.27 5.54 0.84
C ALA A 102 -3.79 5.72 0.46
N MET A 103 -3.39 6.97 0.24
CA MET A 103 -2.05 7.31 -0.19
C MET A 103 -1.47 8.45 0.63
N LEU A 104 -0.14 8.52 0.67
CA LEU A 104 0.60 9.61 1.30
C LEU A 104 1.70 10.07 0.35
N SER A 105 1.77 11.36 0.06
CA SER A 105 2.89 11.89 -0.72
C SER A 105 4.15 12.05 0.15
N THR A 106 5.32 11.89 -0.44
CA THR A 106 6.60 12.29 0.18
C THR A 106 6.66 13.80 0.43
N GLN A 107 7.59 14.26 1.27
CA GLN A 107 7.72 15.69 1.61
C GLN A 107 7.91 16.59 0.37
N ASP A 108 8.59 16.09 -0.65
CA ASP A 108 8.81 16.77 -1.94
C ASP A 108 7.63 16.64 -2.92
N ARG A 109 6.59 15.86 -2.57
CA ARG A 109 5.38 15.57 -3.37
C ARG A 109 5.66 14.97 -4.75
N GLN A 110 6.83 14.36 -4.94
CA GLN A 110 7.19 13.73 -6.22
C GLN A 110 6.76 12.26 -6.26
N ILE A 111 6.76 11.59 -5.11
CA ILE A 111 6.43 10.17 -4.96
C ILE A 111 5.23 10.03 -4.04
N TYR A 112 4.31 9.15 -4.42
CA TYR A 112 3.12 8.80 -3.64
C TYR A 112 3.24 7.37 -3.12
N ILE A 113 2.97 7.16 -1.83
CA ILE A 113 3.03 5.85 -1.20
C ILE A 113 1.60 5.35 -1.05
N ILE A 114 1.26 4.25 -1.74
CA ILE A 114 -0.02 3.57 -1.60
C ILE A 114 0.04 2.69 -0.35
N LEU A 115 -0.69 3.10 0.69
CA LEU A 115 -0.63 2.47 2.01
C LEU A 115 -1.61 1.32 2.15
N ALA A 116 -2.83 1.48 1.62
CA ALA A 116 -3.92 0.52 1.76
C ALA A 116 -5.00 0.68 0.70
N ARG A 117 -5.75 -0.40 0.44
CA ARG A 117 -7.07 -0.33 -0.21
C ARG A 117 -8.13 -0.09 0.86
N VAL A 118 -9.05 0.84 0.62
CA VAL A 118 -10.10 1.24 1.56
C VAL A 118 -11.49 0.96 0.98
N VAL A 119 -12.45 0.64 1.86
CA VAL A 119 -13.84 0.36 1.49
C VAL A 119 -14.78 1.14 2.39
N THR A 120 -15.95 1.50 1.87
CA THR A 120 -17.07 2.06 2.66
C THR A 120 -17.90 0.93 3.23
N LEU A 121 -18.35 1.05 4.48
CA LEU A 121 -19.27 0.11 5.13
C LEU A 121 -20.74 0.44 4.79
#